data_AF-A0A2E2IQA0-F1
#
_entry.id   AF-A0A2E2IQA0-F1
#
_cell.length_a   1.000
_cell.length_b   1.000
_cell.length_c   1.000
_cell.angle_alpha   90.00
_cell.angle_beta   90.00
_cell.angle_gamma   90.00
#
_symmetry.space_group_name_H-M   'P 1'
#
loop_
_entity.id
_entity.type
_entity.pdbx_description
1 polymer ?
#
loop_
_entity_poly.entity_id
_entity_poly.type
_entity_poly.pdbx_seq_one_letter_code
_entity_poly.pdbx_strand_id
1 'polypeptide(L)'
;MALGKLFKVEVNATPAMIAEIEGLFVAKLAEGVPSIVGYYDQRGKLRRIVAQYPDGWRSQVNIDREGYVTSAHSSLKLKGIVEKASNA
;
A
#
# COMPACT_ATOMS: atom_id res chain seq x y z
N MET A 1 8.62 17.50 -13.73
CA MET A 1 9.52 16.48 -14.31
C MET A 1 9.01 15.10 -13.90
N ALA A 2 8.86 14.16 -14.83
CA ALA A 2 8.49 12.78 -14.50
C ALA A 2 9.70 12.05 -13.86
N LEU A 3 9.45 11.16 -12.90
CA LEU A 3 10.48 10.46 -12.09
C LEU A 3 11.35 9.45 -12.88
N GLY A 4 11.13 9.31 -14.19
CA GLY A 4 11.79 8.29 -15.01
C GLY A 4 11.31 6.87 -14.71
N LYS A 5 12.03 5.87 -15.22
CA LYS A 5 11.72 4.45 -15.00
C LYS A 5 12.02 4.07 -13.54
N LEU A 6 11.08 3.41 -12.88
CA LEU A 6 11.24 2.90 -11.52
C LEU A 6 11.67 1.43 -11.53
N PHE A 7 12.48 1.05 -10.54
CA PHE A 7 12.95 -0.31 -10.31
C PHE A 7 12.14 -0.95 -9.18
N LYS A 8 11.54 -2.10 -9.47
CA LYS A 8 10.75 -2.87 -8.51
C LYS A 8 11.68 -3.71 -7.64
N VAL A 9 11.55 -3.60 -6.32
CA VAL A 9 12.23 -4.44 -5.33
C VAL A 9 11.18 -5.02 -4.40
N GLU A 10 11.17 -6.35 -4.30
CA GLU A 10 10.35 -7.05 -3.32
C GLU A 10 11.11 -7.09 -2.00
N VAL A 11 10.44 -6.68 -0.93
CA VAL A 11 11.04 -6.55 0.39
C VAL A 11 10.30 -7.46 1.35
N ASN A 12 11.05 -8.27 2.09
CA ASN A 12 10.50 -9.01 3.22
C ASN A 12 10.16 -8.01 4.32
N ALA A 13 8.88 -7.90 4.66
CA ALA A 13 8.41 -6.98 5.67
C ALA A 13 8.99 -7.35 7.04
N THR A 14 9.72 -6.42 7.67
CA THR A 14 10.11 -6.59 9.08
C THR A 14 8.95 -6.16 9.98
N PRO A 15 8.84 -6.71 11.21
CA PRO A 15 7.78 -6.30 12.14
C PRO A 15 7.73 -4.78 12.40
N ALA A 16 8.88 -4.12 12.44
CA ALA A 16 8.97 -2.67 12.61
C ALA A 16 8.39 -1.90 11.40
N MET A 17 8.70 -2.34 10.18
CA MET A 17 8.14 -1.74 8.97
C MET A 17 6.62 -1.93 8.87
N ILE A 18 6.12 -3.09 9.30
CA ILE A 18 4.69 -3.37 9.34
C ILE A 18 4.00 -2.38 10.28
N ALA A 19 4.54 -2.18 11.50
CA ALA A 19 3.99 -1.22 12.45
C ALA A 19 3.98 0.23 11.92
N GLU A 20 5.02 0.66 11.20
CA GLU A 20 5.04 1.99 10.56
C GLU A 20 3.98 2.12 9.45
N ILE A 21 3.82 1.08 8.63
CA ILE A 21 2.78 1.02 7.59
C ILE A 21 1.39 1.04 8.24
N GLU A 22 1.17 0.25 9.29
CA GLU A 22 -0.08 0.24 10.04
C GLU A 22 -0.39 1.57 10.74
N GLY A 23 0.62 2.38 11.07
CA GLY A 23 0.44 3.74 11.57
C GLY A 23 0.13 4.76 10.47
N LEU A 24 0.67 4.54 9.26
CA LEU A 24 0.47 5.40 8.08
C LEU A 24 -0.88 5.16 7.39
N PHE A 25 -1.39 3.93 7.42
CA PHE A 25 -2.67 3.56 6.84
C PHE A 25 -3.67 3.27 7.95
N VAL A 26 -4.96 3.52 7.75
CA VAL A 26 -6.02 3.10 8.71
C VAL A 26 -6.17 1.57 8.63
N ALA A 27 -5.14 0.84 9.06
CA ALA A 27 -4.91 -0.59 8.78
C ALA A 27 -5.63 -1.52 9.76
N LYS A 28 -6.57 -1.01 10.57
CA LYS A 28 -7.36 -1.86 11.49
C LYS A 28 -8.18 -2.95 10.78
N LEU A 29 -8.33 -2.85 9.46
CA LEU A 29 -9.05 -3.83 8.63
C LEU A 29 -8.12 -4.82 7.91
N ALA A 30 -6.80 -4.65 8.00
CA ALA A 30 -5.85 -5.46 7.26
C ALA A 30 -5.40 -6.67 8.10
N GLU A 31 -5.54 -7.88 7.58
CA GLU A 31 -5.17 -9.12 8.27
C GLU A 31 -3.95 -9.80 7.63
N GLY A 32 -2.99 -10.20 8.48
CA GLY A 32 -1.81 -10.98 8.09
C GLY A 32 -0.60 -10.15 7.69
N VAL A 33 0.49 -10.84 7.33
CA VAL A 33 1.76 -10.20 6.94
C VAL A 33 1.65 -9.71 5.48
N PRO A 34 1.79 -8.40 5.21
CA PRO A 34 1.72 -7.90 3.85
C PRO A 34 2.98 -8.26 3.05
N SER A 35 2.79 -8.49 1.75
CA SER A 35 3.89 -8.42 0.78
C SER A 35 4.18 -6.95 0.46
N ILE A 36 5.44 -6.52 0.60
CA ILE A 36 5.85 -5.14 0.36
C ILE A 36 6.69 -5.06 -0.92
N VAL A 37 6.33 -4.12 -1.78
CA VAL A 37 7.07 -3.77 -2.99
C VAL A 37 7.50 -2.31 -2.92
N GLY A 38 8.81 -2.09 -2.93
CA GLY A 38 9.41 -0.78 -3.09
C GLY A 38 9.71 -0.49 -4.55
N TYR A 39 9.44 0.74 -4.99
CA TYR A 39 9.79 1.25 -6.31
C TYR A 39 10.82 2.36 -6.16
N TYR A 40 12.01 2.15 -6.68
CA TYR A 40 13.14 3.06 -6.54
C TYR A 40 13.42 3.77 -7.86
N ASP A 41 13.88 5.02 -7.80
CA ASP A 41 14.40 5.71 -8.97
C ASP A 41 15.83 5.27 -9.32
N GLN A 42 16.37 5.78 -10.43
CA GLN A 42 17.75 5.51 -10.88
C GLN A 42 18.83 5.94 -9.89
N ARG A 43 18.50 6.81 -8.92
CA ARG A 43 19.41 7.29 -7.88
C ARG A 43 19.28 6.45 -6.60
N GLY A 44 18.54 5.34 -6.63
CA GLY A 44 18.31 4.47 -5.49
C GLY A 44 17.36 5.06 -4.44
N LYS A 45 16.60 6.11 -4.77
CA LYS A 45 15.63 6.70 -3.84
C LYS A 45 14.27 6.05 -3.98
N LEU A 46 13.64 5.72 -2.86
CA LEU A 46 12.30 5.15 -2.81
C LEU A 46 11.26 6.19 -3.26
N ARG A 47 10.43 5.83 -4.24
CA ARG A 47 9.40 6.71 -4.83
C ARG A 47 7.99 6.17 -4.69
N ARG A 48 7.84 4.88 -4.46
CA ARG A 48 6.55 4.28 -4.14
C ARG A 48 6.71 3.05 -3.29
N ILE A 49 5.80 2.88 -2.35
CA ILE A 49 5.64 1.66 -1.55
C ILE A 49 4.26 1.10 -1.87
N VAL A 50 4.18 -0.20 -2.12
CA VAL A 50 2.91 -0.92 -2.22
C VAL A 50 2.95 -2.07 -1.21
N ALA A 51 1.99 -2.09 -0.29
CA ALA A 51 1.73 -3.20 0.61
C ALA A 51 0.45 -3.92 0.18
N GLN A 52 0.55 -5.22 -0.03
CA GLN A 52 -0.58 -6.08 -0.39
C GLN A 52 -0.79 -7.11 0.73
N TYR A 53 -1.95 -7.07 1.37
CA TYR A 53 -2.31 -7.98 2.43
C TYR A 53 -3.04 -9.21 1.88
N PRO A 54 -2.94 -10.37 2.58
CA PRO A 54 -3.61 -11.61 2.22
C PRO A 54 -5.14 -11.51 2.06
N ASP A 55 -5.78 -10.67 2.86
CA ASP A 55 -7.23 -10.40 2.84
C ASP A 55 -7.69 -9.57 1.63
N GLY A 56 -6.77 -9.17 0.75
CA GLY A 56 -7.04 -8.36 -0.42
C GLY A 56 -6.97 -6.85 -0.18
N TRP A 57 -6.67 -6.40 1.04
CA TRP A 57 -6.35 -5.01 1.31
C TRP A 57 -5.06 -4.62 0.57
N ARG A 58 -5.06 -3.47 -0.08
CA ARG A 58 -3.90 -2.92 -0.75
C ARG A 58 -3.69 -1.48 -0.33
N SER A 59 -2.48 -1.17 0.10
CA SER A 59 -2.05 0.18 0.44
C SER A 59 -0.92 0.60 -0.50
N GLN A 60 -0.97 1.84 -0.99
CA GLN A 60 0.06 2.43 -1.83
C GLN A 60 0.39 3.84 -1.36
N VAL A 61 1.67 4.15 -1.21
CA VAL A 61 2.20 5.50 -0.96
C VAL A 61 3.11 5.91 -2.10
N ASN A 62 2.92 7.12 -2.62
CA ASN A 62 3.81 7.74 -3.59
C ASN A 62 4.60 8.86 -2.91
N ILE A 63 5.89 8.96 -3.25
CA ILE A 63 6.84 9.89 -2.66
C ILE A 63 7.47 10.69 -3.80
N ASP A 64 7.52 12.02 -3.66
CA ASP A 64 8.17 12.88 -4.64
C ASP A 64 9.69 12.78 -4.59
N ARG A 65 10.37 13.65 -5.35
CA ARG A 65 11.83 13.70 -5.44
C ARG A 65 12.50 14.08 -4.11
N GLU A 66 11.86 14.94 -3.33
CA GLU A 66 12.37 15.53 -2.09
C GLU A 66 12.17 14.60 -0.90
N GLY A 67 11.25 13.64 -1.01
CA GLY A 67 10.96 12.67 0.04
C GLY A 67 9.58 12.88 0.68
N TYR A 68 8.77 13.81 0.17
CA TYR A 68 7.43 14.05 0.68
C TYR A 68 6.43 13.07 0.09
N VAL A 69 5.51 12.60 0.95
CA VAL A 69 4.35 11.82 0.50
C VAL A 69 3.45 12.73 -0.33
N THR A 70 3.23 12.36 -1.59
CA THR A 70 2.35 13.11 -2.51
C THR A 70 0.96 12.53 -2.59
N SER A 71 0.83 11.24 -2.31
CA SER A 71 -0.47 10.56 -2.25
C SER A 71 -0.35 9.25 -1.50
N ALA A 72 -1.41 8.90 -0.78
CA ALA A 72 -1.62 7.59 -0.19
C ALA A 72 -3.00 7.08 -0.64
N HIS A 73 -3.06 5.84 -1.10
CA HIS A 73 -4.29 5.19 -1.54
C HIS A 73 -4.40 3.81 -0.89
N SER A 74 -5.56 3.55 -0.30
CA SER A 74 -5.88 2.22 0.21
C SER A 74 -7.17 1.73 -0.44
N SER A 75 -7.19 0.45 -0.81
CA SER A 75 -8.33 -0.19 -1.46
C SER A 75 -8.55 -1.58 -0.89
N LEU A 76 -9.81 -1.93 -0.65
CA LEU A 76 -10.24 -3.28 -0.29
C LEU A 76 -11.25 -3.76 -1.32
N LYS A 77 -11.02 -4.95 -1.88
CA LYS A 77 -12.00 -5.58 -2.78
C LYS A 77 -12.98 -6.41 -1.97
N LEU A 78 -14.13 -5.83 -1.67
CA LEU A 78 -15.25 -6.56 -1.07
C LEU A 78 -16.16 -7.13 -2.16
N LYS A 79 -16.49 -8.42 -2.06
CA LYS A 79 -17.60 -9.01 -2.82
C LYS A 79 -18.88 -8.81 -2.00
N GLY A 80 -19.54 -7.66 -2.17
CA GLY A 80 -20.85 -7.44 -1.57
C GLY A 80 -21.94 -8.17 -2.37
N ILE A 81 -22.62 -9.13 -1.75
CA ILE A 81 -23.95 -9.56 -2.23
C ILE A 81 -24.94 -8.57 -1.60
N VAL A 82 -25.46 -7.65 -2.41
CA VAL A 82 -26.50 -6.72 -1.97
C VAL A 82 -27.83 -7.44 -2.09
N GLU A 83 -28.31 -8.05 -1.01
CA GLU A 83 -29.69 -8.51 -0.93
C GLU A 83 -30.58 -7.32 -0.54
N LYS A 84 -31.58 -7.04 -1.37
CA LYS A 84 -32.57 -6.01 -1.08
C LYS A 84 -33.33 -6.43 0.17
N ALA A 85 -33.24 -5.62 1.23
CA ALA A 85 -34.09 -5.80 2.40
C ALA A 85 -35.56 -5.80 1.93
N SER A 86 -36.21 -6.95 2.06
CA SER A 86 -37.63 -7.07 1.80
C SER A 86 -38.33 -6.50 3.02
N ASN A 87 -38.96 -5.33 2.87
CA ASN A 87 -39.82 -4.77 3.92
C ASN A 87 -40.98 -5.75 4.13
N ALA A 88 -41.02 -6.38 5.30
CA ALA A 88 -42.17 -7.13 5.80
C ALA A 88 -43.23 -6.18 6.35
#